data_AF-A0A1Q8ERM9-F1
#
_entry.id   AF-A0A1Q8ERM9-F1
#
_cell.length_a   1.000
_cell.length_b   1.000
_cell.length_c   1.000
_cell.angle_alpha   90.00
_cell.angle_beta   90.00
_cell.angle_gamma   90.00
#
_symmetry.space_group_name_H-M   'P 1'
#
loop_
_entity.id
_entity.type
_entity.pdbx_description
1 polymer ?
#
loop_
_entity_poly.entity_id
_entity_poly.type
_entity_poly.pdbx_seq_one_letter_code
_entity_poly.pdbx_strand_id
1 'polypeptide(L)'
;MRLINCLFLVLLTGLASLQATAGPSFNSDREALAKGSDLAGAELHRGFQAFHEMLMYLELGETDNANKSKALALQHFNESVVLFKKVSAEAPEQKIVYQPSTNEEKDVIGAFQGRLKELGLAEPATEKQLAELAVTAITRHIQVLEKSSFKRSKADYPVLRKALRSQALLLDLGILTSIVWTLSVDQPST
;
A
#
# COMPACT_ATOMS: atom_id res chain seq x y z
N MET A 1 1.40 24.41 24.94
CA MET A 1 1.14 24.70 23.50
C MET A 1 2.41 25.20 22.82
N ARG A 2 3.33 24.32 22.38
CA ARG A 2 4.47 24.72 21.51
C ARG A 2 5.22 23.57 20.79
N LEU A 3 4.69 22.33 20.83
CA LEU A 3 5.31 21.16 20.18
C LEU A 3 4.56 20.64 18.94
N ILE A 4 3.41 21.25 18.59
CA ILE A 4 2.49 20.71 17.55
C ILE A 4 2.77 21.30 16.14
N ASN A 5 3.53 22.39 16.04
CA ASN A 5 3.74 23.07 14.75
C ASN A 5 4.84 22.47 13.86
N CYS A 6 5.63 21.50 14.34
CA CYS A 6 6.66 20.88 13.50
C CYS A 6 6.21 19.59 12.81
N LEU A 7 5.16 18.92 13.29
CA LEU A 7 4.68 17.68 12.66
C LEU A 7 3.78 17.92 11.45
N PHE A 8 3.07 19.05 11.42
CA PHE A 8 2.14 19.38 10.33
C PHE A 8 2.82 19.91 9.06
N LEU A 9 4.05 20.44 9.15
CA LEU A 9 4.76 20.97 7.98
C LEU A 9 5.50 19.89 7.17
N VAL A 10 5.69 18.69 7.70
CA VAL A 10 6.34 17.58 6.97
C VAL A 10 5.34 16.81 6.10
N LEU A 11 4.03 16.91 6.39
CA LEU A 11 2.98 16.17 5.68
C LEU A 11 2.49 16.84 4.39
N LEU A 12 2.84 18.10 4.13
CA LEU A 12 2.30 18.88 3.00
C LEU A 12 3.32 19.21 1.90
N THR A 13 4.60 18.88 2.07
CA THR A 13 5.66 19.19 1.08
C THR A 13 6.38 17.94 0.53
N GLY A 14 6.03 16.73 1.00
CA GLY A 14 6.61 15.47 0.50
C GLY A 14 6.01 14.92 -0.80
N LEU A 15 5.04 15.61 -1.40
CA LEU A 15 4.34 15.18 -2.62
C LEU A 15 5.10 15.49 -3.93
N ALA A 16 6.33 15.99 -3.84
CA ALA A 16 7.20 16.16 -4.99
C ALA A 16 8.21 15.01 -5.05
N SER A 17 8.13 14.24 -6.15
CA SER A 17 9.12 13.28 -6.65
C SER A 17 9.42 12.04 -5.80
N LEU A 18 8.48 11.10 -5.79
CA LEU A 18 8.84 9.69 -6.02
C LEU A 18 8.11 9.24 -7.28
N GLN A 19 8.56 9.77 -8.43
CA GLN A 19 8.31 9.12 -9.69
C GLN A 19 9.14 7.84 -9.69
N ALA A 20 8.54 6.73 -9.25
CA ALA A 20 9.06 5.41 -9.56
C ALA A 20 8.88 5.22 -11.08
N THR A 21 9.82 5.75 -11.86
CA THR A 21 9.89 5.45 -13.29
C THR A 21 10.28 3.99 -13.42
N ALA A 22 9.32 3.14 -13.75
CA ALA A 22 9.62 1.81 -14.26
C ALA A 22 10.60 1.98 -15.44
N GLY A 23 11.77 1.36 -15.33
CA GLY A 23 12.85 1.44 -16.32
C GLY A 23 12.41 0.93 -17.70
N PRO A 24 13.12 1.32 -18.78
CA PRO A 24 12.71 1.04 -20.14
C PRO A 24 12.92 -0.44 -20.45
N SER A 25 11.85 -1.18 -20.71
CA SER A 25 11.92 -2.58 -21.14
C SER A 25 10.89 -2.85 -22.24
N PHE A 26 11.38 -3.43 -23.34
CA PHE A 26 10.75 -3.57 -24.66
C PHE A 26 9.54 -4.53 -24.68
N ASN A 27 8.42 -4.15 -24.07
CA ASN A 27 7.12 -4.75 -24.38
C ASN A 27 6.01 -3.72 -24.13
N SER A 28 5.14 -3.49 -25.13
CA SER A 28 4.06 -2.49 -25.10
C SER A 28 3.09 -2.66 -23.92
N ASP A 29 3.03 -3.86 -23.33
CA ASP A 29 2.14 -4.17 -22.21
C ASP A 29 2.68 -3.66 -20.86
N ARG A 30 3.98 -3.40 -20.72
CA ARG A 30 4.55 -2.87 -19.46
C ARG A 30 4.11 -1.44 -19.15
N GLU A 31 3.96 -0.60 -20.16
CA GLU A 31 3.44 0.77 -20.00
C GLU A 31 1.97 0.75 -19.58
N ALA A 32 1.18 -0.17 -20.15
CA ALA A 32 -0.21 -0.38 -19.76
C ALA A 32 -0.34 -0.88 -18.31
N LEU A 33 0.50 -1.84 -17.91
CA LEU A 33 0.58 -2.33 -16.53
C LEU A 33 1.01 -1.24 -15.54
N ALA A 34 1.97 -0.39 -15.92
CA ALA A 34 2.39 0.76 -15.11
C ALA A 34 1.23 1.74 -14.92
N LYS A 35 0.56 2.13 -16.01
CA LYS A 35 -0.61 3.02 -15.95
C LYS A 35 -1.76 2.43 -15.12
N GLY A 36 -2.02 1.13 -15.25
CA GLY A 36 -3.00 0.42 -14.44
C GLY A 36 -2.64 0.43 -12.96
N SER A 37 -1.36 0.23 -12.65
CA SER A 37 -0.81 0.28 -11.29
C SER A 37 -0.90 1.68 -10.70
N ASP A 38 -0.63 2.73 -11.48
CA ASP A 38 -0.75 4.13 -11.06
C ASP A 38 -2.20 4.49 -10.71
N LEU A 39 -3.17 4.06 -11.52
CA LEU A 39 -4.59 4.26 -11.24
C LEU A 39 -5.02 3.53 -9.97
N ALA A 40 -4.58 2.28 -9.80
CA ALA A 40 -4.86 1.49 -8.61
C ALA A 40 -4.25 2.11 -7.34
N GLY A 41 -3.01 2.62 -7.46
CA GLY A 41 -2.29 3.33 -6.42
C GLY A 41 -2.92 4.69 -6.09
N ALA A 42 -3.48 5.40 -7.06
CA ALA A 42 -4.21 6.65 -6.81
C ALA A 42 -5.46 6.42 -5.96
N GLU A 43 -6.24 5.37 -6.26
CA GLU A 43 -7.39 4.99 -5.44
C GLU A 43 -6.97 4.51 -4.04
N LEU A 44 -5.86 3.78 -3.94
CA LEU A 44 -5.30 3.39 -2.64
C LEU A 44 -4.99 4.62 -1.78
N HIS A 45 -4.34 5.64 -2.36
CA HIS A 45 -4.05 6.90 -1.67
C HIS A 45 -5.30 7.66 -1.25
N ARG A 46 -6.33 7.71 -2.11
CA ARG A 46 -7.63 8.31 -1.73
C ARG A 46 -8.27 7.58 -0.56
N GLY A 47 -8.15 6.26 -0.51
CA GLY A 47 -8.59 5.44 0.62
C GLY A 47 -7.86 5.80 1.92
N PHE A 48 -6.55 5.98 1.86
CA PHE A 48 -5.76 6.44 3.02
C PHE A 48 -6.14 7.83 3.48
N GLN A 49 -6.30 8.78 2.55
CA GLN A 49 -6.73 10.13 2.87
C GLN A 49 -8.07 10.11 3.61
N ALA A 50 -9.07 9.43 3.07
CA ALA A 50 -10.39 9.32 3.70
C ALA A 50 -10.33 8.61 5.07
N PHE A 51 -9.46 7.60 5.23
CA PHE A 51 -9.23 6.98 6.54
C PHE A 51 -8.61 7.97 7.55
N HIS A 52 -7.67 8.82 7.13
CA HIS A 52 -7.10 9.84 8.01
C HIS A 52 -8.11 10.95 8.34
N GLU A 53 -8.96 11.34 7.40
CA GLU A 53 -10.09 12.25 7.65
C GLU A 53 -11.07 11.66 8.68
N MET A 54 -11.36 10.35 8.60
CA MET A 54 -12.15 9.67 9.63
C MET A 54 -11.52 9.84 11.02
N LEU A 55 -10.20 9.66 11.15
CA LEU A 55 -9.50 9.83 12.43
C LEU A 55 -9.58 11.28 12.93
N MET A 56 -9.42 12.25 12.03
CA MET A 56 -9.60 13.66 12.34
C MET A 56 -11.02 13.95 12.87
N TYR A 57 -12.05 13.47 12.19
CA TYR A 57 -13.43 13.66 12.62
C TYR A 57 -13.75 12.98 13.96
N LEU A 58 -13.19 11.81 14.21
CA LEU A 58 -13.28 11.15 15.52
C LEU A 58 -12.65 12.03 16.61
N GLU A 59 -11.49 12.63 16.35
CA GLU A 59 -10.83 13.52 17.30
C GLU A 59 -11.65 14.79 17.58
N LEU A 60 -12.36 15.31 16.57
CA LEU A 60 -13.25 16.47 16.71
C LEU A 60 -14.60 16.11 17.36
N GLY A 61 -14.97 14.83 17.42
CA GLY A 61 -16.28 14.39 17.92
C GLY A 61 -17.39 14.38 16.88
N GLU A 62 -17.04 14.51 15.62
CA GLU A 62 -17.98 14.53 14.50
C GLU A 62 -18.25 13.09 14.01
N THR A 63 -18.99 12.31 14.81
CA THR A 63 -19.20 10.88 14.54
C THR A 63 -19.83 10.61 13.17
N ASP A 64 -20.77 11.45 12.72
CA ASP A 64 -21.40 11.29 11.41
C ASP A 64 -20.42 11.50 10.25
N ASN A 65 -19.54 12.50 10.36
CA ASN A 65 -18.51 12.76 9.36
C ASN A 65 -17.44 11.65 9.39
N ALA A 66 -17.07 11.16 10.57
CA ALA A 66 -16.19 10.00 10.69
C ALA A 66 -16.78 8.77 9.98
N ASN A 67 -18.06 8.48 10.17
CA ASN A 67 -18.73 7.37 9.50
C ASN A 67 -18.76 7.54 7.96
N LYS A 68 -19.01 8.77 7.48
CA LYS A 68 -18.95 9.08 6.04
C LYS A 68 -17.55 8.88 5.47
N SER A 69 -16.52 9.41 6.13
CA SER A 69 -15.12 9.24 5.71
C SER A 69 -14.67 7.78 5.78
N LYS A 70 -15.15 7.00 6.75
CA LYS A 70 -14.92 5.54 6.78
C LYS A 70 -15.52 4.85 5.56
N ALA A 71 -16.77 5.17 5.21
CA ALA A 71 -17.43 4.59 4.04
C ALA A 71 -16.69 4.96 2.74
N LEU A 72 -16.25 6.21 2.63
CA LEU A 72 -15.46 6.69 1.50
C LEU A 72 -14.09 5.98 1.40
N ALA A 73 -13.41 5.79 2.53
CA ALA A 73 -12.17 5.02 2.58
C ALA A 73 -12.36 3.59 2.08
N LEU A 74 -13.40 2.91 2.56
CA LEU A 74 -13.75 1.56 2.12
C LEU A 74 -14.09 1.51 0.62
N GLN A 75 -14.80 2.51 0.09
CA GLN A 75 -15.09 2.61 -1.33
C GLN A 75 -13.79 2.68 -2.16
N HIS A 76 -12.89 3.59 -1.82
CA HIS A 76 -11.62 3.77 -2.53
C HIS A 76 -10.70 2.55 -2.42
N PHE A 77 -10.63 1.91 -1.25
CA PHE A 77 -9.87 0.66 -1.12
C PHE A 77 -10.45 -0.46 -1.98
N ASN A 78 -11.79 -0.59 -2.05
CA ASN A 78 -12.42 -1.58 -2.92
C ASN A 78 -12.16 -1.29 -4.40
N GLU A 79 -12.22 -0.03 -4.84
CA GLU A 79 -11.88 0.36 -6.21
C GLU A 79 -10.41 0.03 -6.53
N SER A 80 -9.50 0.34 -5.60
CA SER A 80 -8.09 -0.03 -5.73
C SER A 80 -7.91 -1.54 -5.89
N VAL A 81 -8.62 -2.37 -5.13
CA VAL A 81 -8.63 -3.84 -5.29
C VAL A 81 -9.11 -4.25 -6.68
N VAL A 82 -10.18 -3.64 -7.18
CA VAL A 82 -10.70 -3.93 -8.53
C VAL A 82 -9.66 -3.61 -9.59
N LEU A 83 -8.96 -2.48 -9.47
CA LEU A 83 -7.92 -2.08 -10.41
C LEU A 83 -6.69 -2.97 -10.33
N PHE A 84 -6.20 -3.29 -9.12
CA PHE A 84 -5.07 -4.20 -8.95
C PHE A 84 -5.38 -5.63 -9.44
N LYS A 85 -6.63 -6.08 -9.36
CA LYS A 85 -7.05 -7.36 -9.98
C LYS A 85 -6.93 -7.35 -11.50
N LYS A 86 -7.16 -6.21 -12.16
CA LYS A 86 -6.94 -6.07 -13.60
C LYS A 86 -5.45 -6.12 -13.93
N VAL A 87 -4.64 -5.37 -13.16
CA VAL A 87 -3.18 -5.40 -13.28
C VAL A 87 -2.64 -6.83 -13.10
N SER A 88 -3.08 -7.56 -12.07
CA SER A 88 -2.62 -8.93 -11.85
C SER A 88 -3.09 -9.92 -12.91
N ALA A 89 -4.23 -9.68 -13.57
CA ALA A 89 -4.70 -10.53 -14.66
C ALA A 89 -3.85 -10.38 -15.93
N GLU A 90 -3.28 -9.19 -16.14
CA GLU A 90 -2.43 -8.84 -17.28
C GLU A 90 -0.94 -9.02 -17.00
N ALA A 91 -0.56 -9.11 -15.72
CA ALA A 91 0.83 -9.28 -15.30
C ALA A 91 1.41 -10.64 -15.76
N PRO A 92 2.66 -10.68 -16.25
CA PRO A 92 3.26 -11.90 -16.75
C PRO A 92 3.59 -12.88 -15.62
N GLU A 93 3.63 -14.17 -15.93
CA GLU A 93 4.21 -15.21 -15.06
C GLU A 93 5.76 -15.20 -15.10
N GLN A 94 6.36 -14.06 -15.46
CA GLN A 94 7.81 -13.88 -15.48
C GLN A 94 8.35 -14.13 -14.07
N LYS A 95 9.35 -15.01 -13.98
CA LYS A 95 9.97 -15.36 -12.71
C LYS A 95 10.71 -14.15 -12.13
N ILE A 96 10.47 -13.90 -10.84
CA ILE A 96 11.26 -12.94 -10.06
C ILE A 96 12.50 -13.64 -9.54
N VAL A 97 13.66 -12.99 -9.72
CA VAL A 97 14.94 -13.47 -9.23
C VAL A 97 15.47 -12.48 -8.20
N TYR A 98 15.64 -12.96 -6.96
CA TYR A 98 16.15 -12.15 -5.85
C TYR A 98 17.67 -12.28 -5.78
N GLN A 99 18.40 -11.45 -6.53
CA GLN A 99 19.88 -11.41 -6.53
C GLN A 99 20.40 -10.02 -6.13
N PRO A 100 20.34 -9.66 -4.82
CA PRO A 100 20.81 -8.37 -4.36
C PRO A 100 22.35 -8.28 -4.44
N SER A 101 22.85 -7.22 -5.06
CA SER A 101 24.28 -6.94 -5.26
C SER A 101 24.86 -6.02 -4.18
N THR A 102 24.02 -5.22 -3.52
CA THR A 102 24.41 -4.27 -2.47
C THR A 102 23.87 -4.69 -1.09
N ASN A 103 24.40 -4.10 -0.01
CA ASN A 103 23.87 -4.37 1.33
C ASN A 103 22.48 -3.76 1.49
N GLU A 104 22.25 -2.62 0.86
CA GLU A 104 20.97 -1.92 0.82
C GLU A 104 19.89 -2.78 0.16
N GLU A 105 20.20 -3.42 -0.98
CA GLU A 105 19.26 -4.34 -1.64
C GLU A 105 18.96 -5.59 -0.80
N LYS A 106 19.97 -6.12 -0.10
CA LYS A 106 19.77 -7.26 0.84
C LYS A 106 18.83 -6.86 1.97
N ASP A 107 19.01 -5.67 2.53
CA ASP A 107 18.17 -5.15 3.61
C ASP A 107 16.72 -4.95 3.15
N VAL A 108 16.52 -4.43 1.93
CA VAL A 108 15.17 -4.26 1.35
C VAL A 108 14.49 -5.62 1.13
N ILE A 109 15.18 -6.58 0.52
CA ILE A 109 14.62 -7.93 0.28
C ILE A 109 14.33 -8.62 1.62
N GLY A 110 15.23 -8.52 2.59
CA GLY A 110 15.03 -9.05 3.94
C GLY A 110 13.84 -8.41 4.65
N ALA A 111 13.66 -7.09 4.54
CA ALA A 111 12.51 -6.38 5.07
C ALA A 111 11.20 -6.82 4.38
N PHE A 112 11.21 -6.96 3.06
CA PHE A 112 10.07 -7.46 2.28
C PHE A 112 9.63 -8.85 2.75
N GLN A 113 10.57 -9.80 2.78
CA GLN A 113 10.33 -11.16 3.27
C GLN A 113 9.86 -11.17 4.73
N GLY A 114 10.42 -10.29 5.57
CA GLY A 114 10.00 -10.10 6.95
C GLY A 114 8.53 -9.67 7.08
N ARG A 115 8.09 -8.73 6.24
CA ARG A 115 6.69 -8.26 6.21
C ARG A 115 5.73 -9.32 5.66
N LEU A 116 6.13 -10.06 4.63
CA LEU A 116 5.37 -11.21 4.15
C LEU A 116 5.16 -12.25 5.26
N LYS A 117 6.22 -12.58 6.00
CA LYS A 117 6.15 -13.51 7.13
C LYS A 117 5.26 -13.00 8.25
N GLU A 118 5.33 -11.72 8.61
CA GLU A 118 4.45 -11.10 9.61
C GLU A 118 2.97 -11.24 9.21
N LEU A 119 2.69 -11.21 7.92
CA LEU A 119 1.37 -11.38 7.34
C LEU A 119 1.02 -12.85 7.03
N GLY A 120 1.93 -13.81 7.23
CA GLY A 120 1.71 -15.19 6.83
C GLY A 120 1.42 -15.34 5.32
N LEU A 121 2.10 -14.55 4.50
CA LEU A 121 2.03 -14.59 3.04
C LEU A 121 3.25 -15.31 2.49
N ALA A 122 3.05 -16.05 1.40
CA ALA A 122 4.14 -16.68 0.67
C ALA A 122 4.94 -15.62 -0.10
N GLU A 123 6.22 -15.91 -0.32
CA GLU A 123 7.06 -15.09 -1.20
C GLU A 123 6.61 -15.27 -2.66
N PRO A 124 6.36 -14.17 -3.39
CA PRO A 124 5.97 -14.24 -4.78
C PRO A 124 7.15 -14.71 -5.65
N ALA A 125 6.92 -15.73 -6.45
CA ALA A 125 7.89 -16.27 -7.40
C ALA A 125 7.78 -15.64 -8.79
N THR A 126 6.66 -14.97 -9.09
CA THR A 126 6.40 -14.34 -10.39
C THR A 126 5.88 -12.90 -10.23
N GLU A 127 6.05 -12.09 -11.27
CA GLU A 127 5.50 -10.72 -11.33
C GLU A 127 4.00 -10.68 -11.10
N LYS A 128 3.27 -11.65 -11.64
CA LYS A 128 1.84 -11.81 -11.37
C LYS A 128 1.55 -12.05 -9.89
N GLN A 129 2.27 -12.97 -9.24
CA GLN A 129 2.10 -13.21 -7.80
C GLN A 129 2.45 -11.96 -6.96
N LEU A 130 3.41 -11.16 -7.41
CA LEU A 130 3.75 -9.89 -6.79
C LEU A 130 2.62 -8.85 -6.95
N ALA A 131 1.93 -8.81 -8.09
CA ALA A 131 0.74 -7.98 -8.28
C ALA A 131 -0.46 -8.48 -7.44
N GLU A 132 -0.66 -9.80 -7.32
CA GLU A 132 -1.70 -10.41 -6.47
C GLU A 132 -1.51 -10.13 -4.97
N LEU A 133 -0.26 -9.84 -4.56
CA LEU A 133 0.05 -9.44 -3.19
C LEU A 133 -0.66 -8.14 -2.80
N ALA A 134 -0.72 -7.16 -3.70
CA ALA A 134 -1.42 -5.90 -3.47
C ALA A 134 -2.91 -6.14 -3.21
N VAL A 135 -3.56 -6.95 -4.03
CA VAL A 135 -4.96 -7.37 -3.85
C VAL A 135 -5.17 -7.99 -2.48
N THR A 136 -4.29 -8.91 -2.08
CA THR A 136 -4.38 -9.61 -0.80
C THR A 136 -4.19 -8.67 0.39
N ALA A 137 -3.19 -7.80 0.34
CA ALA A 137 -2.86 -6.88 1.42
C ALA A 137 -3.97 -5.84 1.62
N ILE A 138 -4.47 -5.23 0.54
CA ILE A 138 -5.55 -4.24 0.60
C ILE A 138 -6.85 -4.90 1.09
N THR A 139 -7.19 -6.10 0.58
CA THR A 139 -8.39 -6.84 1.03
C THR A 139 -8.36 -7.12 2.54
N ARG A 140 -7.20 -7.49 3.08
CA ARG A 140 -7.05 -7.67 4.53
C ARG A 140 -7.24 -6.37 5.29
N HIS A 141 -6.73 -5.26 4.78
CA HIS A 141 -6.95 -3.94 5.40
C HIS A 141 -8.43 -3.54 5.40
N ILE A 142 -9.13 -3.75 4.28
CA ILE A 142 -10.59 -3.55 4.18
C ILE A 142 -11.31 -4.34 5.26
N GLN A 143 -11.03 -5.64 5.42
CA GLN A 143 -11.67 -6.48 6.44
C GLN A 143 -11.40 -5.99 7.87
N VAL A 144 -10.22 -5.46 8.16
CA VAL A 144 -9.91 -4.86 9.46
C VAL A 144 -10.75 -3.60 9.67
N LEU A 145 -10.83 -2.73 8.66
CA LEU A 145 -11.56 -1.47 8.76
C LEU A 145 -13.08 -1.69 8.84
N GLU A 146 -13.66 -2.59 8.04
CA GLU A 146 -15.08 -2.95 8.08
C GLU A 146 -15.50 -3.40 9.49
N LYS A 147 -14.74 -4.32 10.08
CA LYS A 147 -14.99 -4.87 11.43
C LYS A 147 -14.74 -3.88 12.56
N SER A 148 -14.10 -2.75 12.27
CA SER A 148 -13.78 -1.74 13.27
C SER A 148 -14.95 -0.78 13.48
N SER A 149 -15.34 -0.54 14.72
CA SER A 149 -16.26 0.55 15.09
C SER A 149 -15.50 1.48 16.02
N PHE A 150 -15.56 2.79 15.76
CA PHE A 150 -14.88 3.80 16.58
C PHE A 150 -15.94 4.70 17.22
N LYS A 151 -15.96 4.78 18.55
CA LYS A 151 -16.93 5.57 19.34
C LYS A 151 -16.26 6.71 20.11
N ARG A 152 -15.02 7.06 19.78
CA ARG A 152 -14.20 8.08 20.45
C ARG A 152 -14.07 7.83 21.97
N SER A 153 -13.82 6.59 22.34
CA SER A 153 -13.60 6.20 23.73
C SER A 153 -12.26 5.50 23.91
N LYS A 154 -11.73 5.47 25.14
CA LYS A 154 -10.52 4.69 25.45
C LYS A 154 -10.66 3.20 25.11
N ALA A 155 -11.89 2.68 25.10
CA ALA A 155 -12.17 1.30 24.72
C ALA A 155 -11.88 1.02 23.23
N ASP A 156 -11.80 2.04 22.39
CA ASP A 156 -11.50 1.89 20.96
C ASP A 156 -10.00 1.75 20.67
N TYR A 157 -9.13 2.03 21.64
CA TYR A 157 -7.68 2.04 21.42
C TYR A 157 -7.12 0.72 20.85
N PRO A 158 -7.55 -0.48 21.30
CA PRO A 158 -7.09 -1.73 20.70
C PRO A 158 -7.52 -1.88 19.23
N VAL A 159 -8.75 -1.49 18.90
CA VAL A 159 -9.31 -1.58 17.54
C VAL A 159 -8.62 -0.58 16.62
N LEU A 160 -8.43 0.66 17.08
CA LEU A 160 -7.72 1.69 16.34
C LEU A 160 -6.26 1.32 16.09
N ARG A 161 -5.57 0.79 17.10
CA ARG A 161 -4.19 0.29 16.94
C ARG A 161 -4.11 -0.83 15.90
N LYS A 162 -5.10 -1.72 15.85
CA LYS A 162 -5.17 -2.77 14.84
C LYS A 162 -5.34 -2.21 13.43
N ALA A 163 -6.23 -1.23 13.25
CA ALA A 163 -6.44 -0.56 11.96
C ALA A 163 -5.18 0.19 11.49
N LEU A 164 -4.55 0.96 12.39
CA LEU A 164 -3.31 1.69 12.10
C LEU A 164 -2.14 0.74 11.79
N ARG A 165 -1.97 -0.34 12.55
CA ARG A 165 -0.94 -1.35 12.24
C ARG A 165 -1.19 -2.00 10.88
N SER A 166 -2.44 -2.30 10.55
CA SER A 166 -2.78 -2.85 9.24
C SER A 166 -2.47 -1.86 8.10
N GLN A 167 -2.71 -0.57 8.29
CA GLN A 167 -2.34 0.47 7.31
C GLN A 167 -0.82 0.56 7.17
N ALA A 168 -0.07 0.59 8.27
CA ALA A 168 1.39 0.66 8.25
C ALA A 168 2.01 -0.53 7.49
N LEU A 169 1.51 -1.75 7.72
CA LEU A 169 1.95 -2.94 7.00
C LEU A 169 1.64 -2.86 5.50
N LEU A 170 0.50 -2.29 5.13
CA LEU A 170 0.13 -2.09 3.73
C LEU A 170 1.04 -1.08 3.03
N LEU A 171 1.37 0.03 3.69
CA LEU A 171 2.30 1.04 3.17
C LEU A 171 3.72 0.48 3.04
N ASP A 172 4.23 -0.18 4.08
CA ASP A 172 5.55 -0.84 4.06
C ASP A 172 5.63 -1.84 2.89
N LEU A 173 4.64 -2.71 2.75
CA LEU A 173 4.60 -3.66 1.65
C LEU A 173 4.54 -2.98 0.28
N GLY A 174 3.77 -1.89 0.13
CA GLY A 174 3.68 -1.16 -1.13
C GLY A 174 5.04 -0.60 -1.57
N ILE A 175 5.75 0.04 -0.63
CA ILE A 175 7.10 0.58 -0.88
C ILE A 175 8.08 -0.54 -1.24
N LEU A 176 8.13 -1.58 -0.41
CA LEU A 176 9.06 -2.70 -0.59
C LEU A 176 8.78 -3.47 -1.89
N THR A 177 7.51 -3.66 -2.25
CA THR A 177 7.09 -4.29 -3.51
C THR A 177 7.55 -3.47 -4.70
N SER A 178 7.39 -2.15 -4.67
CA SER A 178 7.85 -1.28 -5.75
C SER A 178 9.37 -1.39 -5.96
N ILE A 179 10.15 -1.45 -4.87
CA ILE A 179 11.61 -1.57 -4.97
C ILE A 179 12.00 -2.96 -5.50
N VAL A 180 11.40 -4.02 -4.96
CA VAL A 180 11.61 -5.41 -5.43
C VAL A 180 11.29 -5.54 -6.92
N TRP A 181 10.19 -4.94 -7.36
CA TRP A 181 9.80 -4.93 -8.77
C TRP A 181 10.89 -4.30 -9.64
N THR A 182 11.37 -3.10 -9.28
CA THR A 182 12.44 -2.41 -10.02
C THR A 182 13.72 -3.25 -10.08
N LEU A 183 14.16 -3.80 -8.95
CA LEU A 183 15.35 -4.66 -8.89
C LEU A 183 15.23 -5.94 -9.73
N SER A 184 14.01 -6.41 -9.97
CA SER A 184 13.75 -7.61 -10.78
C SER A 184 13.75 -7.31 -12.28
N VAL A 185 13.30 -6.11 -12.68
CA VAL A 185 13.27 -5.69 -14.09
C VAL A 185 14.67 -5.42 -14.63
N ASP A 186 15.59 -4.95 -13.80
CA ASP A 186 16.96 -4.61 -14.19
C ASP A 186 17.89 -5.83 -14.34
N GLN A 187 17.39 -7.05 -14.12
CA GLN A 187 18.19 -8.27 -14.24
C GLN A 187 18.20 -8.80 -15.69
N PRO A 188 19.38 -9.23 -16.19
CA PRO A 188 19.47 -9.81 -17.53
C PRO A 188 18.60 -11.07 -17.60
N SER A 189 17.75 -11.15 -18.62
CA SER A 189 16.99 -12.35 -18.93
C SER A 189 17.94 -13.51 -19.22
N THR A 190 18.04 -14.46 -18.30
CA THR A 190 18.72 -15.76 -18.52
C THR A 190 17.88 -16.68 -19.38
#